data_AF-A0A833J423-F1
#
_entry.id   AF-A0A833J423-F1
#
_cell.length_a   1.000
_cell.length_b   1.000
_cell.length_c   1.000
_cell.angle_alpha   90.00
_cell.angle_beta   90.00
_cell.angle_gamma   90.00
#
_symmetry.space_group_name_H-M   'P 1'
#
loop_
_entity.id
_entity.type
_entity.pdbx_description
1 polymer ?
#
loop_
_entity_poly.entity_id
_entity_poly.type
_entity_poly.pdbx_seq_one_letter_code
_entity_poly.pdbx_strand_id
1 'polypeptide(L)'
;MPVDFVWSCEVAEHIAEEKVDNYIDTLCNGAVIAMTHALPGQGGHHHVNCQPKEYWVDKISSRGYMLSEDLDIFLNISKTERTWNYFSQSGLVFIRS
;
A
#
# COMPACT_ATOMS: atom_id res chain seq x y z
N MET A 1 0.56 -11.10 -15.40
CA MET A 1 -0.14 -10.85 -14.11
C MET A 1 -1.21 -11.92 -13.97
N PRO A 2 -1.16 -12.77 -12.92
CA PRO A 2 -2.16 -13.83 -12.71
C PRO A 2 -3.51 -13.34 -12.17
N VAL A 3 -3.59 -12.13 -11.60
CA VAL A 3 -4.83 -11.59 -10.99
C VAL A 3 -5.10 -10.16 -11.44
N ASP A 4 -6.36 -9.73 -11.36
CA ASP A 4 -6.76 -8.36 -11.70
C ASP A 4 -6.49 -7.38 -10.54
N PHE A 5 -6.67 -7.83 -9.29
CA PHE A 5 -6.57 -6.99 -8.10
C PHE A 5 -5.80 -7.68 -6.98
N VAL A 6 -4.86 -6.97 -6.37
CA VAL A 6 -4.16 -7.38 -5.15
C VAL A 6 -4.51 -6.42 -4.01
N TRP A 7 -4.85 -6.99 -2.86
CA TRP A 7 -5.16 -6.26 -1.63
C TRP A 7 -4.17 -6.64 -0.52
N SER A 8 -3.56 -5.65 0.13
CA SER A 8 -2.63 -5.86 1.25
C SER A 8 -2.83 -4.79 2.34
N CYS A 9 -3.54 -5.12 3.42
CA CYS A 9 -3.91 -4.16 4.46
C CYS A 9 -3.34 -4.61 5.81
N GLU A 10 -2.66 -3.70 6.52
CA GLU A 10 -1.94 -3.94 7.79
C GLU A 10 -0.88 -5.05 7.65
N VAL A 11 0.06 -4.86 6.71
CA VAL A 11 1.08 -5.86 6.37
C VAL A 11 2.45 -5.21 6.14
N ALA A 12 2.51 -4.12 5.36
CA ALA A 12 3.76 -3.56 4.85
C ALA A 12 4.77 -3.22 5.97
N GLU A 13 4.27 -2.69 7.08
CA GLU A 13 5.00 -2.31 8.28
C GLU A 13 5.62 -3.48 9.05
N HIS A 14 5.17 -4.71 8.79
CA HIS A 14 5.71 -5.93 9.39
C HIS A 14 6.79 -6.58 8.53
N ILE A 15 7.01 -6.08 7.30
CA ILE A 15 7.99 -6.62 6.37
C ILE A 15 9.33 -5.94 6.61
N ALA A 16 10.30 -6.69 7.13
CA ALA A 16 11.67 -6.20 7.29
C ALA A 16 12.25 -5.66 5.97
N GLU A 17 13.06 -4.60 6.05
CA GLU A 17 13.58 -3.86 4.89
C GLU A 17 14.23 -4.79 3.84
N GLU A 18 15.00 -5.78 4.28
CA GLU A 18 15.67 -6.75 3.40
C GLU A 18 14.73 -7.71 2.66
N LYS A 19 13.43 -7.72 3.00
CA LYS A 19 12.38 -8.51 2.36
C LYS A 19 11.38 -7.66 1.58
N VAL A 20 11.48 -6.33 1.61
CA VAL A 20 10.53 -5.44 0.94
C VAL A 20 10.44 -5.75 -0.54
N ASP A 21 11.55 -5.96 -1.24
CA ASP A 21 11.51 -6.21 -2.67
C ASP A 21 10.70 -7.47 -3.04
N ASN A 22 10.78 -8.55 -2.23
CA ASN A 22 9.95 -9.75 -2.41
C ASN A 22 8.46 -9.46 -2.18
N TYR A 23 8.15 -8.62 -1.18
CA TYR A 23 6.78 -8.20 -0.90
C TYR A 23 6.22 -7.38 -2.07
N ILE A 24 6.97 -6.40 -2.57
CA ILE A 24 6.59 -5.58 -3.72
C ILE A 24 6.40 -6.43 -4.98
N ASP A 25 7.34 -7.34 -5.27
CA ASP A 25 7.21 -8.26 -6.42
C ASP A 25 5.98 -9.17 -6.29
N THR A 26 5.59 -9.53 -5.06
CA THR A 26 4.34 -10.26 -4.79
C THR A 26 3.13 -9.41 -5.15
N LEU A 27 3.09 -8.15 -4.70
CA LEU A 27 1.99 -7.22 -5.03
C LEU A 27 1.88 -6.97 -6.53
N CYS A 28 3.01 -6.91 -7.24
CA CYS A 28 3.07 -6.70 -8.69
C CYS A 28 2.53 -7.87 -9.54
N ASN A 29 1.94 -8.90 -8.93
CA ASN A 29 1.18 -9.92 -9.64
C ASN A 29 -0.24 -9.48 -10.05
N GLY A 30 -0.73 -8.32 -9.58
CA GLY A 30 -2.04 -7.75 -9.93
C GLY A 30 -2.00 -6.62 -10.96
N ALA A 31 -3.06 -6.45 -11.75
CA ALA A 31 -3.22 -5.25 -12.60
C ALA A 31 -3.41 -3.97 -11.78
N VAL A 32 -4.12 -4.10 -10.65
CA VAL A 32 -4.31 -3.04 -9.65
C VAL A 32 -3.82 -3.53 -8.30
N ILE A 33 -3.15 -2.66 -7.54
CA ILE A 33 -2.70 -2.90 -6.17
C ILE A 33 -3.41 -1.91 -5.28
N ALA A 34 -4.01 -2.38 -4.18
CA ALA A 34 -4.45 -1.52 -3.09
C ALA A 34 -3.83 -2.00 -1.79
N MET A 35 -3.18 -1.09 -1.06
CA MET A 35 -2.47 -1.44 0.16
C MET A 35 -2.55 -0.36 1.23
N THR A 36 -2.25 -0.71 2.47
CA THR A 36 -1.97 0.25 3.56
C THR A 36 -0.53 0.10 4.04
N HIS A 37 -0.07 1.08 4.81
CA HIS A 37 1.22 1.03 5.49
C HIS A 37 1.16 1.83 6.80
N ALA A 38 2.01 1.49 7.78
CA ALA A 38 2.18 2.34 8.95
C ALA A 38 3.11 3.53 8.66
N LEU A 39 2.80 4.70 9.23
CA LEU A 39 3.60 5.91 9.13
C LEU A 39 4.81 5.87 10.08
N PRO A 40 5.91 6.60 9.81
CA PRO A 40 7.05 6.68 10.73
C PRO A 40 6.63 7.04 12.15
N GLY A 41 7.09 6.25 13.13
CA GLY A 41 6.73 6.41 14.55
C GLY A 41 5.38 5.80 14.95
N GLN A 42 4.58 5.28 14.01
CA GLN A 42 3.37 4.52 14.32
C GLN A 42 3.76 3.18 14.93
N GLY A 43 3.61 3.07 16.25
CA GLY A 43 3.84 1.82 16.98
C GLY A 43 2.77 0.78 16.69
N GLY A 44 3.02 -0.44 17.18
CA GLY A 44 2.15 -1.59 16.98
C GLY A 44 2.95 -2.88 17.17
N HIS A 45 2.27 -4.02 17.15
CA HIS A 45 2.95 -5.29 17.32
C HIS A 45 3.85 -5.57 16.11
N HIS A 46 5.16 -5.68 16.32
CA HIS A 46 6.11 -6.04 15.26
C HIS A 46 6.11 -5.09 14.05
N HIS A 47 5.98 -3.79 14.30
CA HIS A 47 6.19 -2.76 13.29
C HIS A 47 7.70 -2.54 13.13
N VAL A 48 8.26 -3.13 12.08
CA VAL A 48 9.70 -3.09 11.78
C VAL A 48 10.03 -2.18 10.61
N ASN A 49 9.02 -1.76 9.84
CA ASN A 49 9.21 -0.98 8.62
C ASN A 49 8.13 0.10 8.43
N CYS A 50 8.01 0.99 9.40
CA CYS A 50 7.15 2.17 9.31
C CYS A 50 7.79 3.23 8.43
N GLN A 51 7.29 3.37 7.20
CA GLN A 51 7.87 4.24 6.17
C GLN A 51 6.87 5.28 5.68
N PRO A 52 7.33 6.46 5.22
CA PRO A 52 6.45 7.46 4.63
C PRO A 52 5.85 6.98 3.30
N LYS A 53 4.80 7.65 2.82
CA LYS A 53 4.10 7.30 1.58
C LYS A 53 5.06 7.22 0.39
N GLU A 54 5.99 8.17 0.29
CA GLU A 54 6.91 8.33 -0.84
C GLU A 54 7.80 7.10 -1.02
N TYR A 55 8.22 6.46 0.09
CA TYR A 55 9.00 5.23 0.05
C TYR A 55 8.26 4.11 -0.71
N TRP A 56 6.98 3.89 -0.40
CA TRP A 56 6.17 2.86 -1.04
C TRP A 56 5.86 3.21 -2.50
N VAL A 57 5.58 4.48 -2.76
CA VAL A 57 5.35 4.98 -4.12
C VAL A 57 6.59 4.76 -4.98
N ASP A 58 7.79 5.09 -4.52
CA ASP A 58 9.02 4.91 -5.28
C ASP A 58 9.32 3.43 -5.56
N LYS A 59 9.18 2.57 -4.55
CA LYS A 59 9.37 1.12 -4.67
C LYS A 59 8.42 0.51 -5.70
N ILE A 60 7.13 0.83 -5.63
CA ILE A 60 6.12 0.28 -6.55
C ILE A 60 6.23 0.90 -7.95
N SER A 61 6.53 2.19 -8.04
CA SER A 61 6.69 2.87 -9.33
C SER A 61 7.88 2.33 -10.13
N SER A 62 8.96 1.92 -9.46
CA SER A 62 10.09 1.26 -10.10
C SER A 62 9.73 -0.08 -10.78
N ARG A 63 8.53 -0.62 -10.53
CA ARG A 63 8.00 -1.88 -11.10
C ARG A 63 6.96 -1.65 -12.20
N GLY A 64 6.85 -0.42 -12.72
CA GLY A 64 5.95 -0.08 -13.82
C GLY A 64 4.50 0.14 -13.38
N TYR A 65 4.34 0.76 -12.22
CA TYR A 65 3.05 1.16 -11.68
C TYR A 65 3.03 2.67 -11.47
N MET A 66 1.83 3.25 -11.49
CA MET A 66 1.60 4.63 -11.10
C MET A 66 0.64 4.66 -9.92
N LEU A 67 0.85 5.59 -9.00
CA LEU A 67 -0.15 5.91 -7.99
C LEU A 67 -1.40 6.45 -8.70
N SER A 68 -2.56 5.92 -8.35
CA SER A 68 -3.83 6.30 -8.95
C SER A 68 -4.13 7.79 -8.73
N GLU A 69 -4.53 8.49 -9.78
CA GLU A 69 -5.01 9.88 -9.70
C GLU A 69 -6.29 9.99 -8.86
N ASP A 70 -7.12 8.95 -8.86
CA ASP A 70 -8.35 8.85 -8.08
C ASP A 70 -8.14 8.48 -6.59
N LEU A 71 -6.91 8.53 -6.06
CA LEU A 71 -6.62 8.07 -4.70
C LEU A 71 -7.52 8.74 -3.64
N ASP A 72 -7.73 10.05 -3.75
CA ASP A 72 -8.57 10.80 -2.81
C ASP A 72 -10.04 10.33 -2.84
N ILE A 73 -10.54 9.91 -3.99
CA ILE A 73 -11.87 9.33 -4.13
C ILE A 73 -11.95 8.01 -3.35
N PHE A 74 -10.96 7.13 -3.50
CA PHE A 74 -10.91 5.85 -2.77
C PHE A 74 -10.81 6.05 -1.25
N LEU A 75 -9.97 6.99 -0.80
CA LEU A 75 -9.87 7.34 0.61
C LEU A 75 -11.20 7.86 1.18
N ASN A 76 -11.93 8.67 0.41
CA ASN A 76 -13.23 9.19 0.83
C ASN A 76 -14.31 8.10 0.85
N ILE A 77 -14.37 7.23 -0.16
CA ILE A 77 -15.29 6.09 -0.18
C ILE A 77 -15.05 5.17 1.02
N SER A 78 -13.79 4.91 1.37
CA SER A 78 -13.46 4.05 2.52
C SER A 78 -14.05 4.55 3.84
N LYS A 79 -14.32 5.85 3.97
CA LYS A 79 -14.87 6.46 5.19
C LYS A 79 -16.39 6.34 5.32
N THR A 80 -17.08 5.89 4.27
CA THR A 80 -18.55 5.89 4.20
C THR A 80 -19.21 4.89 5.15
N GLU A 81 -18.63 3.69 5.31
CA GLU A 81 -19.14 2.70 6.27
C GLU A 81 -18.63 2.95 7.70
N ARG A 82 -17.41 3.46 7.83
CA ARG A 82 -16.78 3.85 9.11
C ARG A 82 -15.90 5.06 8.88
N THR A 83 -16.09 6.09 9.71
CA THR A 83 -15.34 7.35 9.63
C THR A 83 -13.83 7.20 9.76
N TRP A 84 -13.38 6.11 10.38
CA TRP A 84 -11.96 5.76 10.51
C TRP A 84 -11.74 4.28 10.21
N ASN A 85 -10.73 4.00 9.39
CA ASN A 85 -10.15 2.68 9.13
C ASN A 85 -8.71 2.83 8.61
N TYR A 86 -7.96 1.73 8.55
CA TYR A 86 -6.57 1.73 8.10
C TYR A 86 -6.39 2.30 6.70
N PHE A 87 -7.28 1.93 5.77
CA PHE A 87 -7.23 2.42 4.39
C PHE A 87 -7.45 3.93 4.31
N SER A 88 -8.37 4.47 5.12
CA SER A 88 -8.64 5.91 5.16
C SER A 88 -7.47 6.76 5.68
N GLN A 89 -6.48 6.14 6.34
CA GLN A 89 -5.32 6.82 6.92
C GLN A 89 -4.09 6.77 6.01
N SER A 90 -3.80 5.61 5.42
CA SER A 90 -2.56 5.38 4.66
C SER A 90 -2.77 4.49 3.43
N GLY A 91 -4.02 4.36 2.98
CA GLY A 91 -4.36 3.63 1.77
C GLY A 91 -3.66 4.21 0.56
N LEU A 92 -3.11 3.32 -0.27
CA LEU A 92 -2.51 3.63 -1.56
C LEU A 92 -3.12 2.70 -2.59
N VAL A 93 -3.41 3.23 -3.78
CA VAL A 93 -3.90 2.46 -4.92
C VAL A 93 -2.98 2.73 -6.10
N PHE A 94 -2.52 1.66 -6.74
CA PHE A 94 -1.63 1.72 -7.89
C PHE A 94 -2.24 1.00 -9.09
N ILE A 95 -2.02 1.57 -10.26
CA ILE A 95 -2.46 1.03 -11.55
C ILE A 95 -1.22 0.76 -12.40
N ARG A 96 -1.20 -0.38 -13.10
CA ARG A 96 -0.12 -0.71 -14.04
C ARG A 96 -0.03 0.36 -15.14
N SER A 97 1.18 0.86 -15.40
CA SER A 97 1.48 1.79 -16.51
C SER A 97 1.60 1.10 -17.86
#